data_AF-A0A1H6AFH8-F1
#
_entry.id   AF-A0A1H6AFH8-F1
#
_cell.length_a   1.000
_cell.length_b   1.000
_cell.length_c   1.000
_cell.angle_alpha   90.00
_cell.angle_beta   90.00
_cell.angle_gamma   90.00
#
_symmetry.space_group_name_H-M   'P 1'
#
loop_
_entity.id
_entity.type
_entity.pdbx_description
1 polymer ?
#
loop_
_entity_poly.entity_id
_entity_poly.type
_entity_poly.pdbx_seq_one_letter_code
_entity_poly.pdbx_strand_id
1 'polypeptide(L)'
;MNKFAHIELDENLFIEKILHYFYKVQNTYLESSFYIKTLNPLEKYIDLRLYENFLKERFSKLIFSIDLDEVNFDYNLWSFSDGTMDHSDELTKKRFEIENLSKEVFWANQKEVESFQKISRFDSFDDLIVPKEKVIYKMVNNPFFNSEAWINYYQDLLDLKFPSFSEKYSSGKKIIKYRQFKENLFLGIENDYSSCRKNFRKGYCEEPEYKLIIFEKISSKKIRKILIFNNFVNPLLHPPTISFGSFIWQKTWSKIGENTYKRDTGTRKLDIGDGNIKIYNLDIISEDLKKHAYFYYDLLYNTTKIYIDFIEESFVS
;
A
#
# COMPACT_ATOMS: atom_id res chain seq x y z
N MET A 1 -3.17 35.69 3.24
CA MET A 1 -3.87 34.97 4.31
C MET A 1 -4.35 33.64 3.77
N ASN A 2 -3.85 32.54 4.33
CA ASN A 2 -4.24 31.19 3.91
C ASN A 2 -5.67 30.93 4.37
N LYS A 3 -6.63 30.75 3.44
CA LYS A 3 -8.05 30.54 3.76
C LYS A 3 -8.31 29.24 4.53
N PHE A 4 -7.30 28.38 4.66
CA PHE A 4 -7.37 27.09 5.36
C PHE A 4 -6.79 27.10 6.76
N ALA A 5 -6.43 28.28 7.28
CA ALA A 5 -6.06 28.48 8.70
C ALA A 5 -7.22 28.19 9.69
N HIS A 6 -8.38 27.71 9.19
CA HIS A 6 -9.57 27.38 9.97
C HIS A 6 -9.94 25.90 9.92
N ILE A 7 -9.16 25.01 9.29
CA ILE A 7 -9.41 23.57 9.38
C ILE A 7 -8.82 23.11 10.71
N GLU A 8 -9.70 23.01 11.71
CA GLU A 8 -9.39 22.37 12.98
C GLU A 8 -9.51 20.86 12.78
N LEU A 9 -8.37 20.19 12.56
CA LEU A 9 -8.31 18.73 12.62
C LEU A 9 -8.37 18.33 14.09
N ASP A 10 -9.52 17.84 14.55
CA ASP A 10 -9.68 17.36 15.92
C ASP A 10 -8.98 16.01 16.10
N GLU A 11 -7.79 16.03 16.69
CA GLU A 11 -6.99 14.83 16.97
C GLU A 11 -7.72 13.84 17.88
N ASN A 12 -8.53 14.32 18.84
CA ASN A 12 -9.28 13.45 19.74
C ASN A 12 -10.39 12.72 18.98
N LEU A 13 -11.14 13.44 18.15
CA LEU A 13 -12.14 12.84 17.26
C LEU A 13 -11.50 11.81 16.32
N PHE A 14 -10.32 12.11 15.79
CA PHE A 14 -9.57 11.17 14.96
C PHE A 14 -9.21 9.89 15.72
N ILE A 15 -8.71 10.03 16.95
CA ILE A 15 -8.37 8.91 17.85
C ILE A 15 -9.62 8.08 18.22
N GLU A 16 -10.75 8.72 18.48
CA GLU A 16 -12.00 8.01 18.78
C GLU A 16 -12.50 7.20 17.58
N LYS A 17 -12.45 7.80 16.37
CA LYS A 17 -12.85 7.12 15.14
C LYS A 17 -11.99 5.89 14.84
N ILE A 18 -10.68 6.00 15.02
CA ILE A 18 -9.78 4.86 14.79
C ILE A 18 -9.96 3.77 15.86
N LEU A 19 -10.20 4.12 17.12
CA LEU A 19 -10.52 3.14 18.17
C LEU A 19 -11.81 2.38 17.86
N HIS A 20 -12.85 3.11 17.44
CA HIS A 20 -14.10 2.49 17.02
C HIS A 20 -13.89 1.51 15.86
N TYR A 21 -13.04 1.87 14.89
CA TYR A 21 -12.66 0.97 13.81
C TYR A 21 -11.93 -0.28 14.32
N PHE A 22 -10.97 -0.13 15.23
CA PHE A 22 -10.25 -1.26 15.83
C PHE A 22 -11.22 -2.28 16.45
N TYR A 23 -12.19 -1.81 17.24
CA TYR A 23 -13.20 -2.67 17.84
C TYR A 23 -14.11 -3.33 16.81
N LYS A 24 -14.44 -2.62 15.74
CA LYS A 24 -15.33 -3.12 14.69
C LYS A 24 -14.71 -4.27 13.89
N VAL A 25 -13.40 -4.21 13.64
CA VAL A 25 -12.73 -5.17 12.74
C VAL A 25 -11.86 -6.19 13.47
N GLN A 26 -11.86 -6.15 14.80
CA GLN A 26 -11.29 -7.22 15.63
C GLN A 26 -11.88 -8.58 15.23
N ASN A 27 -11.07 -9.63 15.20
CA ASN A 27 -11.45 -10.98 14.78
C ASN A 27 -11.91 -11.06 13.30
N THR A 28 -11.49 -10.13 12.46
CA THR A 28 -11.66 -10.19 11.00
C THR A 28 -10.29 -10.19 10.32
N TYR A 29 -10.22 -10.48 9.02
CA TYR A 29 -8.95 -10.41 8.28
C TYR A 29 -8.30 -9.01 8.31
N LEU A 30 -9.09 -7.95 8.53
CA LEU A 30 -8.60 -6.57 8.58
C LEU A 30 -7.73 -6.30 9.83
N GLU A 31 -7.89 -7.12 10.88
CA GLU A 31 -7.14 -7.00 12.13
C GLU A 31 -5.62 -7.15 11.91
N SER A 32 -5.19 -7.87 10.87
CA SER A 32 -3.76 -7.99 10.52
C SER A 32 -3.04 -6.65 10.37
N SER A 33 -3.73 -5.62 9.87
CA SER A 33 -3.14 -4.28 9.70
C SER A 33 -2.65 -3.68 11.02
N PHE A 34 -3.25 -4.07 12.15
CA PHE A 34 -2.90 -3.55 13.47
C PHE A 34 -1.54 -4.07 13.94
N TYR A 35 -1.19 -5.29 13.56
CA TYR A 35 0.06 -5.95 13.97
C TYR A 35 1.29 -5.50 13.18
N ILE A 36 1.09 -4.69 12.12
CA ILE A 36 2.20 -4.13 11.35
C ILE A 36 2.98 -3.11 12.18
N LYS A 37 2.28 -2.21 12.88
CA LYS A 37 2.90 -1.16 13.70
C LYS A 37 2.25 -0.91 15.07
N THR A 38 0.97 -1.20 15.24
CA THR A 38 0.21 -0.77 16.43
C THR A 38 0.29 -1.77 17.58
N LEU A 39 0.02 -3.04 17.28
CA LEU A 39 -0.06 -4.13 18.26
C LEU A 39 1.16 -5.03 18.18
N ASN A 40 1.56 -5.59 19.34
CA ASN A 40 2.64 -6.57 19.38
C ASN A 40 2.13 -7.92 18.83
N PRO A 41 2.67 -8.45 17.72
CA PRO A 41 2.22 -9.72 17.13
C PRO A 41 2.50 -10.97 18.00
N LEU A 42 3.28 -10.84 19.09
CA LEU A 42 3.54 -11.91 20.06
C LEU A 42 2.47 -12.00 21.15
N GLU A 43 1.69 -10.93 21.34
CA GLU A 43 0.68 -10.83 22.37
C GLU A 43 -0.69 -11.31 21.87
N LYS A 44 -1.50 -11.87 22.78
CA LYS A 44 -2.85 -12.33 22.46
C LYS A 44 -3.89 -11.31 22.94
N TYR A 45 -4.43 -10.53 22.00
CA TYR A 45 -5.48 -9.55 22.28
C TYR A 45 -6.87 -10.15 22.07
N ILE A 46 -7.46 -10.71 23.14
CA ILE A 46 -8.79 -11.35 23.07
C ILE A 46 -9.92 -10.32 22.89
N ASP A 47 -9.84 -9.21 23.62
CA ASP A 47 -10.78 -8.07 23.53
C ASP A 47 -9.98 -6.77 23.56
N LEU A 48 -9.96 -6.05 22.44
CA LEU A 48 -9.23 -4.78 22.32
C LEU A 48 -9.77 -3.69 23.24
N ARG A 49 -11.03 -3.78 23.72
CA ARG A 49 -11.60 -2.80 24.67
C ARG A 49 -10.90 -2.83 26.02
N LEU A 50 -10.37 -3.99 26.43
CA LEU A 50 -9.57 -4.12 27.66
C LEU A 50 -8.23 -3.37 27.55
N TYR A 51 -7.80 -3.04 26.34
CA TYR A 51 -6.56 -2.32 26.04
C TYR A 51 -6.81 -0.88 25.57
N GLU A 52 -8.01 -0.33 25.79
CA GLU A 52 -8.40 1.00 25.31
C GLU A 52 -7.42 2.10 25.76
N ASN A 53 -7.05 2.11 27.05
CA ASN A 53 -6.13 3.12 27.59
C ASN A 53 -4.75 3.02 26.91
N PHE A 54 -4.26 1.81 26.67
CA PHE A 54 -3.01 1.56 25.96
C PHE A 54 -3.09 2.04 24.51
N LEU A 55 -4.20 1.75 23.81
CA LEU A 55 -4.42 2.19 22.44
C LEU A 55 -4.51 3.71 22.36
N LYS A 56 -5.26 4.36 23.26
CA LYS A 56 -5.35 5.83 23.38
C LYS A 56 -3.98 6.46 23.61
N GLU A 57 -3.18 5.93 24.53
CA GLU A 57 -1.81 6.42 24.78
C GLU A 57 -0.90 6.22 23.57
N ARG A 58 -1.05 5.12 22.81
CA ARG A 58 -0.29 4.95 21.57
C ARG A 58 -0.74 5.92 20.49
N PHE A 59 -2.03 6.14 20.33
CA PHE A 59 -2.58 6.98 19.26
C PHE A 59 -2.35 8.47 19.53
N SER A 60 -2.28 8.90 20.79
CA SER A 60 -1.94 10.28 21.15
C SER A 60 -0.50 10.69 20.81
N LYS A 61 0.35 9.75 20.39
CA LYS A 61 1.71 10.04 19.89
C LYS A 61 1.71 10.47 18.42
N LEU A 62 0.55 10.45 17.75
CA LEU A 62 0.38 11.00 16.42
C LEU A 62 0.35 12.53 16.51
N ILE A 63 1.25 13.18 15.79
CA ILE A 63 1.32 14.65 15.74
C ILE A 63 0.87 15.11 14.36
N PHE A 64 -0.10 16.03 14.33
CA PHE A 64 -0.57 16.68 13.11
C PHE A 64 0.19 17.98 12.92
N SER A 65 0.67 18.23 11.70
CA SER A 65 1.26 19.51 11.34
C SER A 65 0.77 19.96 9.97
N ILE A 66 0.46 21.25 9.86
CA ILE A 66 0.06 21.86 8.59
C ILE A 66 1.14 22.87 8.22
N ASP A 67 1.84 22.61 7.13
CA ASP A 67 2.81 23.54 6.54
C ASP A 67 2.23 24.08 5.22
N LEU A 68 1.81 25.35 5.24
CA LEU A 68 1.10 26.01 4.13
C LEU A 68 -0.17 25.25 3.69
N ASP A 69 -0.06 24.40 2.68
CA ASP A 69 -1.13 23.56 2.13
C ASP A 69 -0.89 22.06 2.34
N GLU A 70 0.21 21.68 2.99
CA GLU A 70 0.56 20.28 3.23
C GLU A 70 0.24 19.86 4.67
N VAL A 71 -0.58 18.83 4.80
CA VAL A 71 -0.87 18.16 6.07
C VAL A 71 0.06 16.97 6.22
N ASN A 72 0.92 17.05 7.23
CA ASN A 72 1.91 16.06 7.59
C ASN A 72 1.53 15.38 8.90
N PHE A 73 1.91 14.10 9.00
CA PHE A 73 1.67 13.28 10.16
C PHE A 73 3.00 12.68 10.58
N ASP A 74 3.42 12.97 11.81
CA ASP A 74 4.50 12.23 12.43
C ASP A 74 3.90 11.19 13.36
N TYR A 75 4.14 9.92 13.04
CA TYR A 75 3.77 8.81 13.90
C TYR A 75 4.94 7.86 14.05
N ASN A 76 5.71 8.09 15.11
CA ASN A 76 6.92 7.33 15.35
C ASN A 76 6.79 6.41 16.57
N LEU A 77 6.35 5.18 16.33
CA LEU A 77 6.42 4.10 17.30
C LEU A 77 7.73 3.34 17.10
N TRP A 78 8.82 3.82 17.70
CA TRP A 78 10.12 3.13 17.64
C TRP A 78 10.17 1.83 18.43
N SER A 79 9.25 1.58 19.36
CA SER A 79 9.23 0.37 20.19
C SER A 79 7.85 0.02 20.73
N PHE A 80 7.60 -1.27 20.92
CA PHE A 80 6.56 -1.73 21.83
C PHE A 80 7.04 -1.40 23.25
N SER A 81 6.24 -0.64 24.02
CA SER A 81 6.57 -0.22 25.39
C SER A 81 6.55 -1.39 26.39
N ASP A 82 6.56 -2.64 25.91
CA ASP A 82 6.51 -3.88 26.68
C ASP A 82 7.91 -4.44 27.03
N GLY A 83 8.98 -3.72 26.69
CA GLY A 83 10.34 -4.14 27.03
C GLY A 83 10.93 -5.22 26.13
N THR A 84 10.35 -5.47 24.95
CA THR A 84 10.91 -6.37 23.94
C THR A 84 12.17 -5.77 23.29
N MET A 85 13.34 -5.98 23.90
CA MET A 85 14.63 -5.86 23.20
C MET A 85 14.86 -7.09 22.32
N ASP A 86 15.19 -6.85 21.04
CA ASP A 86 15.90 -7.77 20.14
C ASP A 86 15.20 -9.07 19.69
N HIS A 87 13.89 -9.02 19.39
CA HIS A 87 13.13 -10.11 18.74
C HIS A 87 12.71 -9.78 17.29
N SER A 88 13.51 -9.00 16.56
CA SER A 88 13.12 -8.48 15.23
C SER A 88 12.72 -9.58 14.23
N ASP A 89 13.45 -10.69 14.21
CA ASP A 89 13.15 -11.86 13.36
C ASP A 89 11.85 -12.56 13.77
N GLU A 90 11.61 -12.72 15.08
CA GLU A 90 10.43 -13.41 15.61
C GLU A 90 9.16 -12.58 15.39
N LEU A 91 9.24 -11.27 15.66
CA LEU A 91 8.20 -10.30 15.36
C LEU A 91 7.87 -10.30 13.87
N THR A 92 8.89 -10.30 13.02
CA THR A 92 8.71 -10.33 11.56
C THR A 92 8.00 -11.62 11.13
N LYS A 93 8.47 -12.79 11.59
CA LYS A 93 7.81 -14.08 11.29
C LYS A 93 6.34 -14.09 11.72
N LYS A 94 6.05 -13.60 12.93
CA LYS A 94 4.68 -13.54 13.45
C LYS A 94 3.78 -12.61 12.65
N ARG A 95 4.28 -11.45 12.21
CA ARG A 95 3.54 -10.57 11.28
C ARG A 95 3.19 -11.29 9.99
N PHE A 96 4.14 -12.01 9.40
CA PHE A 96 3.88 -12.80 8.19
C PHE A 96 2.85 -13.91 8.42
N GLU A 97 2.92 -14.63 9.55
CA GLU A 97 1.93 -15.67 9.91
C GLU A 97 0.52 -15.08 10.04
N ILE A 98 0.37 -13.97 10.77
CA ILE A 98 -0.92 -13.29 10.96
C ILE A 98 -1.47 -12.77 9.63
N GLU A 99 -0.64 -12.13 8.80
CA GLU A 99 -1.08 -11.64 7.49
C GLU A 99 -1.46 -12.79 6.54
N ASN A 100 -0.73 -13.90 6.55
CA ASN A 100 -1.06 -15.06 5.72
C ASN A 100 -2.39 -15.69 6.14
N LEU A 101 -2.63 -15.88 7.44
CA LEU A 101 -3.94 -16.32 7.94
C LEU A 101 -5.05 -15.35 7.51
N SER A 102 -4.80 -14.06 7.58
CA SER A 102 -5.75 -13.03 7.15
C SER A 102 -6.03 -13.11 5.66
N LYS A 103 -5.01 -13.36 4.83
CA LYS A 103 -5.19 -13.61 3.40
C LYS A 103 -6.01 -14.88 3.15
N GLU A 104 -5.82 -15.95 3.91
CA GLU A 104 -6.63 -17.18 3.77
C GLU A 104 -8.12 -16.89 4.03
N VAL A 105 -8.43 -16.18 5.12
CA VAL A 105 -9.80 -15.75 5.43
C VAL A 105 -10.37 -14.84 4.35
N PHE A 106 -9.58 -13.88 3.88
CA PHE A 106 -9.98 -12.96 2.81
C PHE A 106 -10.28 -13.70 1.50
N TRP A 107 -9.41 -14.62 1.08
CA TRP A 107 -9.55 -15.37 -0.16
C TRP A 107 -10.62 -16.46 -0.09
N ALA A 108 -11.12 -16.81 1.10
CA ALA A 108 -12.31 -17.64 1.24
C ALA A 108 -13.60 -16.92 0.77
N ASN A 109 -13.56 -15.59 0.58
CA ASN A 109 -14.66 -14.84 0.00
C ASN A 109 -14.69 -14.95 -1.53
N GLN A 110 -15.64 -15.73 -2.04
CA GLN A 110 -15.82 -15.97 -3.47
C GLN A 110 -16.00 -14.68 -4.30
N LYS A 111 -16.63 -13.64 -3.76
CA LYS A 111 -16.80 -12.36 -4.48
C LYS A 111 -15.48 -11.64 -4.71
N GLU A 112 -14.54 -11.74 -3.75
CA GLU A 112 -13.20 -11.17 -3.91
C GLU A 112 -12.39 -11.98 -4.94
N VAL A 113 -12.51 -13.31 -4.92
CA VAL A 113 -11.89 -14.18 -5.93
C VAL A 113 -12.38 -13.85 -7.35
N GLU A 114 -13.69 -13.72 -7.53
CA GLU A 114 -14.28 -13.38 -8.83
C GLU A 114 -13.86 -11.99 -9.31
N SER A 115 -13.78 -11.01 -8.40
CA SER A 115 -13.36 -9.65 -8.73
C SER A 115 -11.88 -9.61 -9.10
N PHE A 116 -11.02 -10.30 -8.33
CA PHE A 116 -9.61 -10.48 -8.64
C PHE A 116 -9.40 -11.08 -10.04
N GLN A 117 -10.09 -12.17 -10.36
CA GLN A 117 -9.95 -12.86 -11.66
C GLN A 117 -10.32 -12.01 -12.88
N LYS A 118 -11.14 -10.96 -12.70
CA LYS A 118 -11.52 -10.05 -13.80
C LYS A 118 -10.40 -9.09 -14.18
N ILE A 119 -9.58 -8.67 -13.22
CA ILE A 119 -8.57 -7.63 -13.41
C ILE A 119 -7.12 -8.16 -13.39
N SER A 120 -6.89 -9.41 -12.98
CA SER A 120 -5.54 -9.98 -12.83
C SER A 120 -4.98 -10.68 -14.08
N ARG A 121 -5.69 -10.62 -15.21
CA ARG A 121 -5.32 -11.27 -16.48
C ARG A 121 -4.33 -10.42 -17.28
N PHE A 122 -3.07 -10.45 -16.86
CA PHE A 122 -1.96 -9.81 -17.56
C PHE A 122 -0.65 -10.56 -17.31
N ASP A 123 0.35 -10.36 -18.17
CA ASP A 123 1.68 -10.93 -17.95
C ASP A 123 2.46 -10.06 -16.97
N SER A 124 2.85 -10.61 -15.82
CA SER A 124 3.57 -9.86 -14.78
C SER A 124 4.99 -9.47 -15.18
N PHE A 125 5.56 -10.18 -16.15
CA PHE A 125 6.96 -10.09 -16.52
C PHE A 125 7.11 -10.03 -18.04
N ASP A 126 8.13 -9.30 -18.50
CA ASP A 126 8.51 -9.21 -19.90
C ASP A 126 9.58 -10.25 -20.24
N ASP A 127 9.44 -10.87 -21.41
CA ASP A 127 10.51 -11.64 -22.02
C ASP A 127 11.51 -10.70 -22.71
N LEU A 128 12.80 -10.98 -22.54
CA LEU A 128 13.87 -10.23 -23.19
C LEU A 128 14.64 -11.11 -24.16
N ILE A 129 14.91 -10.61 -25.37
CA ILE A 129 15.85 -11.23 -26.30
C ILE A 129 17.09 -10.34 -26.36
N VAL A 130 18.25 -10.89 -26.00
CA VAL A 130 19.50 -10.13 -25.95
C VAL A 130 20.68 -10.93 -26.48
N PRO A 131 21.70 -10.27 -27.06
CA PRO A 131 22.94 -10.92 -27.41
C PRO A 131 23.60 -11.58 -26.19
N LYS A 132 24.23 -12.74 -26.40
CA LYS A 132 24.81 -13.59 -25.35
C LYS A 132 25.79 -12.83 -24.45
N GLU A 133 26.59 -11.93 -25.02
CA GLU A 133 27.55 -11.09 -24.32
C GLU A 133 26.90 -10.06 -23.37
N LYS A 134 25.63 -9.69 -23.58
CA LYS A 134 24.90 -8.72 -22.74
C LYS A 134 24.07 -9.37 -21.62
N VAL A 135 24.01 -10.71 -21.58
CA VAL A 135 23.15 -11.44 -20.63
C VAL A 135 23.51 -11.13 -19.18
N ILE A 136 24.79 -11.16 -18.81
CA ILE A 136 25.22 -10.93 -17.42
C ILE A 136 24.76 -9.54 -16.94
N TYR A 137 24.97 -8.52 -17.78
CA TYR A 137 24.55 -7.15 -17.49
C TYR A 137 23.04 -7.03 -17.30
N LYS A 138 22.25 -7.67 -18.17
CA LYS A 138 20.79 -7.64 -18.08
C LYS A 138 20.25 -8.35 -16.84
N MET A 139 20.89 -9.45 -16.42
CA MET A 139 20.46 -10.23 -15.26
C MET A 139 20.58 -9.49 -13.93
N VAL A 140 21.27 -8.35 -13.85
CA VAL A 140 21.38 -7.54 -12.62
C VAL A 140 20.01 -7.08 -12.11
N ASN A 141 19.08 -6.79 -13.02
CA ASN A 141 17.77 -6.22 -12.71
C ASN A 141 16.63 -7.24 -12.70
N ASN A 142 16.92 -8.52 -12.48
CA ASN A 142 15.88 -9.55 -12.46
C ASN A 142 15.04 -9.49 -11.16
N PRO A 143 13.74 -9.86 -11.20
CA PRO A 143 12.95 -10.27 -12.38
C PRO A 143 12.54 -9.09 -13.28
N PHE A 144 12.18 -9.35 -14.54
CA PHE A 144 11.88 -8.30 -15.52
C PHE A 144 10.39 -7.95 -15.52
N PHE A 145 9.95 -7.09 -14.62
CA PHE A 145 8.53 -6.72 -14.50
C PHE A 145 8.00 -6.01 -15.76
N ASN A 146 6.81 -6.42 -16.22
CA ASN A 146 6.05 -5.68 -17.23
C ASN A 146 5.44 -4.43 -16.57
N SER A 147 6.19 -3.32 -16.61
CA SER A 147 5.83 -2.14 -15.82
C SER A 147 4.47 -1.57 -16.20
N GLU A 148 4.11 -1.52 -17.49
CA GLU A 148 2.83 -0.92 -17.89
C GLU A 148 1.65 -1.81 -17.50
N ALA A 149 1.77 -3.13 -17.58
CA ALA A 149 0.72 -4.03 -17.12
C ALA A 149 0.47 -3.90 -15.61
N TRP A 150 1.54 -3.81 -14.80
CA TRP A 150 1.40 -3.54 -13.36
C TRP A 150 0.78 -2.18 -13.06
N ILE A 151 1.16 -1.11 -13.77
CA ILE A 151 0.55 0.21 -13.58
C ILE A 151 -0.93 0.21 -13.97
N ASN A 152 -1.32 -0.51 -15.01
CA ASN A 152 -2.73 -0.67 -15.36
C ASN A 152 -3.48 -1.45 -14.27
N TYR A 153 -2.90 -2.55 -13.77
CA TYR A 153 -3.47 -3.32 -12.68
C TYR A 153 -3.67 -2.48 -11.39
N TYR A 154 -2.71 -1.62 -11.03
CA TYR A 154 -2.85 -0.68 -9.92
C TYR A 154 -3.98 0.33 -10.13
N GLN A 155 -4.17 0.82 -11.36
CA GLN A 155 -5.28 1.71 -11.68
C GLN A 155 -6.63 0.97 -11.59
N ASP A 156 -6.72 -0.25 -12.10
CA ASP A 156 -7.92 -1.09 -12.04
C ASP A 156 -8.28 -1.42 -10.59
N LEU A 157 -7.29 -1.69 -9.72
CA LEU A 157 -7.48 -1.88 -8.29
C LEU A 157 -8.04 -0.62 -7.61
N LEU A 158 -7.54 0.57 -7.97
CA LEU A 158 -8.12 1.82 -7.49
C LEU A 158 -9.57 2.01 -7.94
N ASP A 159 -9.88 1.74 -9.22
CA ASP A 159 -11.25 1.87 -9.73
C ASP A 159 -12.21 0.89 -9.05
N LEU A 160 -11.74 -0.34 -8.81
CA LEU A 160 -12.51 -1.37 -8.13
C LEU A 160 -12.79 -1.02 -6.67
N LYS A 161 -11.78 -0.54 -5.93
CA LYS A 161 -11.88 -0.32 -4.48
C LYS A 161 -12.38 1.08 -4.11
N PHE A 162 -12.16 2.10 -4.96
CA PHE A 162 -12.63 3.47 -4.76
C PHE A 162 -13.59 3.93 -5.88
N PRO A 163 -14.72 3.23 -6.11
CA PRO A 163 -15.58 3.50 -7.27
C PRO A 163 -16.25 4.89 -7.22
N SER A 164 -16.32 5.53 -6.05
CA SER A 164 -16.85 6.89 -5.92
C SER A 164 -15.91 7.94 -6.50
N PHE A 165 -14.61 7.64 -6.68
CA PHE A 165 -13.61 8.51 -7.30
C PHE A 165 -13.55 8.27 -8.82
N SER A 166 -14.70 8.35 -9.48
CA SER A 166 -14.88 7.95 -10.88
C SER A 166 -14.36 8.95 -11.90
N GLU A 167 -14.20 10.21 -11.52
CA GLU A 167 -13.72 11.25 -12.41
C GLU A 167 -12.19 11.26 -12.48
N LYS A 168 -11.63 11.53 -13.66
CA LYS A 168 -10.17 11.51 -13.89
C LYS A 168 -9.68 12.85 -14.40
N TYR A 169 -8.58 13.32 -13.81
CA TYR A 169 -7.79 14.45 -14.28
C TYR A 169 -6.34 14.00 -14.46
N SER A 170 -5.68 14.43 -15.53
CA SER A 170 -4.29 14.06 -15.82
C SER A 170 -3.49 15.31 -16.13
N SER A 171 -2.35 15.48 -15.46
CA SER A 171 -1.47 16.63 -15.61
C SER A 171 -0.01 16.18 -15.60
N GLY A 172 0.61 16.17 -16.79
CA GLY A 172 1.93 15.58 -16.97
C GLY A 172 1.90 14.09 -16.63
N LYS A 173 2.71 13.69 -15.64
CA LYS A 173 2.79 12.31 -15.15
C LYS A 173 1.78 11.98 -14.04
N LYS A 174 1.14 13.01 -13.49
CA LYS A 174 0.22 12.86 -12.37
C LYS A 174 -1.18 12.51 -12.85
N ILE A 175 -1.78 11.53 -12.18
CA ILE A 175 -3.17 11.15 -12.35
C ILE A 175 -3.90 11.48 -11.04
N ILE A 176 -5.05 12.13 -11.16
CA ILE A 176 -5.94 12.44 -10.05
C ILE A 176 -7.28 11.77 -10.36
N LYS A 177 -7.67 10.79 -9.54
CA LYS A 177 -9.05 10.27 -9.51
C LYS A 177 -9.81 11.02 -8.44
N TYR A 178 -11.00 11.54 -8.72
CA TYR A 178 -11.65 12.48 -7.80
C TYR A 178 -13.17 12.37 -7.77
N ARG A 179 -13.75 12.98 -6.74
CA ARG A 179 -15.19 13.23 -6.60
C ARG A 179 -15.44 14.59 -5.96
N GLN A 180 -16.61 15.14 -6.21
CA GLN A 180 -17.08 16.32 -5.50
C GLN A 180 -17.54 15.92 -4.10
N PHE A 181 -17.28 16.76 -3.09
CA PHE A 181 -17.76 16.49 -1.72
C PHE A 181 -18.42 17.70 -1.03
N LYS A 182 -18.03 18.93 -1.38
CA LYS A 182 -18.67 20.15 -0.85
C LYS A 182 -18.58 21.29 -1.87
N GLU A 183 -19.70 21.90 -2.23
CA GLU A 183 -19.76 23.07 -3.13
C GLU A 183 -18.81 22.96 -4.34
N ASN A 184 -17.79 23.81 -4.45
CA ASN A 184 -16.80 23.81 -5.53
C ASN A 184 -15.53 22.98 -5.23
N LEU A 185 -15.51 22.25 -4.10
CA LEU A 185 -14.40 21.45 -3.61
C LEU A 185 -14.52 19.99 -4.04
N PHE A 186 -13.38 19.46 -4.47
CA PHE A 186 -13.19 18.08 -4.88
C PHE A 186 -12.15 17.42 -4.00
N LEU A 187 -12.41 16.16 -3.64
CA LEU A 187 -11.46 15.29 -2.98
C LEU A 187 -10.87 14.36 -4.05
N GLY A 188 -9.54 14.30 -4.12
CA GLY A 188 -8.82 13.53 -5.12
C GLY A 188 -7.79 12.58 -4.52
N ILE A 189 -7.60 11.45 -5.18
CA ILE A 189 -6.50 10.52 -5.01
C ILE A 189 -5.47 10.87 -6.08
N GLU A 190 -4.39 11.55 -5.68
CA GLU A 190 -3.27 11.89 -6.56
C GLU A 190 -2.22 10.78 -6.54
N ASN A 191 -1.69 10.46 -7.72
CA ASN A 191 -0.58 9.52 -7.88
C ASN A 191 0.39 9.96 -8.99
N ASP A 192 1.67 9.60 -8.82
CA ASP A 192 2.68 9.57 -9.88
C ASP A 192 3.41 8.22 -9.90
N TYR A 193 3.07 7.36 -10.86
CA TYR A 193 3.68 6.03 -11.05
C TYR A 193 5.14 6.05 -11.56
N SER A 194 5.81 7.22 -11.61
CA SER A 194 7.20 7.31 -12.06
C SER A 194 8.18 6.50 -11.21
N SER A 195 8.00 6.47 -9.89
CA SER A 195 8.84 5.65 -8.99
C SER A 195 8.66 4.17 -9.30
N CYS A 196 7.41 3.71 -9.35
CA CYS A 196 7.09 2.31 -9.66
C CYS A 196 7.71 1.87 -10.99
N ARG A 197 7.57 2.66 -12.06
CA ARG A 197 8.19 2.36 -13.37
C ARG A 197 9.71 2.23 -13.27
N LYS A 198 10.36 3.12 -12.51
CA LYS A 198 11.82 3.08 -12.30
C LYS A 198 12.24 1.84 -11.52
N ASN A 199 11.49 1.46 -10.49
CA ASN A 199 11.79 0.31 -9.64
C ASN A 199 11.50 -1.02 -10.33
N PHE A 200 10.41 -1.13 -11.09
CA PHE A 200 10.12 -2.29 -11.93
C PHE A 200 11.25 -2.58 -12.93
N ARG A 201 11.81 -1.55 -13.56
CA ARG A 201 12.98 -1.68 -14.47
C ARG A 201 14.26 -2.16 -13.78
N LYS A 202 14.32 -2.06 -12.45
CA LYS A 202 15.42 -2.53 -11.62
C LYS A 202 15.14 -3.90 -10.97
N GLY A 203 13.99 -4.51 -11.27
CA GLY A 203 13.59 -5.79 -10.68
C GLY A 203 13.04 -5.68 -9.26
N TYR A 204 12.55 -4.49 -8.87
CA TYR A 204 11.86 -4.27 -7.61
C TYR A 204 10.38 -4.02 -7.87
N CYS A 205 9.51 -4.76 -7.18
CA CYS A 205 8.08 -4.43 -7.13
C CYS A 205 7.87 -3.43 -6.01
N GLU A 206 7.18 -2.34 -6.33
CA GLU A 206 6.95 -1.23 -5.41
C GLU A 206 5.45 -0.96 -5.36
N GLU A 207 4.93 -0.80 -4.15
CA GLU A 207 3.61 -0.22 -3.94
C GLU A 207 3.57 1.25 -4.44
N PRO A 208 2.49 1.69 -5.09
CA PRO A 208 2.38 3.07 -5.53
C PRO A 208 2.10 4.03 -4.39
N GLU A 209 2.76 5.19 -4.43
CA GLU A 209 2.54 6.28 -3.49
C GLU A 209 1.31 7.11 -3.88
N TYR A 210 0.37 7.21 -2.96
CA TYR A 210 -0.85 8.01 -3.13
C TYR A 210 -0.84 9.19 -2.17
N LYS A 211 -1.52 10.28 -2.56
CA LYS A 211 -1.86 11.40 -1.68
C LYS A 211 -3.35 11.70 -1.77
N LEU A 212 -3.98 12.05 -0.65
CA LEU A 212 -5.29 12.69 -0.70
C LEU A 212 -5.09 14.19 -0.94
N ILE A 213 -5.86 14.77 -1.84
CA ILE A 213 -5.81 16.20 -2.13
C ILE A 213 -7.22 16.80 -2.11
N ILE A 214 -7.33 18.01 -1.59
CA ILE A 214 -8.51 18.84 -1.77
C ILE A 214 -8.16 19.93 -2.78
N PHE A 215 -9.05 20.14 -3.74
CA PHE A 215 -8.81 21.12 -4.81
C PHE A 215 -10.11 21.70 -5.36
N GLU A 216 -9.97 22.84 -6.03
CA GLU A 216 -11.01 23.44 -6.86
C GLU A 216 -10.68 23.27 -8.34
N LYS A 217 -11.70 23.11 -9.17
CA LYS A 217 -11.56 23.21 -10.63
C LYS A 217 -11.62 24.67 -11.06
N ILE A 218 -10.55 25.17 -11.68
CA ILE A 218 -10.55 26.49 -12.34
C ILE A 218 -11.09 26.35 -13.77
N SER A 219 -10.72 25.26 -14.45
CA SER A 219 -11.20 24.92 -15.80
C SER A 219 -11.10 23.40 -16.02
N SER A 220 -11.54 22.93 -17.18
CA SER A 220 -11.38 21.51 -17.57
C SER A 220 -9.92 21.03 -17.58
N LYS A 221 -8.93 21.94 -17.70
CA LYS A 221 -7.50 21.62 -17.79
C LYS A 221 -6.67 22.21 -16.64
N LYS A 222 -7.30 22.82 -15.63
CA LYS A 222 -6.57 23.48 -14.54
C LYS A 222 -7.30 23.35 -13.22
N ILE A 223 -6.58 22.88 -12.22
CA ILE A 223 -7.03 22.81 -10.83
C ILE A 223 -6.21 23.73 -9.94
N ARG A 224 -6.79 24.15 -8.82
CA ARG A 224 -6.08 24.81 -7.72
C ARG A 224 -6.11 23.88 -6.52
N LYS A 225 -4.95 23.34 -6.15
CA LYS A 225 -4.81 22.58 -4.90
C LYS A 225 -5.02 23.52 -3.72
N ILE A 226 -5.71 23.00 -2.74
CA ILE A 226 -6.11 23.68 -1.52
C ILE A 226 -5.37 23.06 -0.35
N LEU A 227 -5.40 21.72 -0.28
CA LEU A 227 -4.69 20.93 0.72
C LEU A 227 -4.18 19.64 0.11
N ILE A 228 -3.06 19.18 0.65
CA ILE A 228 -2.40 17.94 0.29
C ILE A 228 -2.16 17.18 1.59
N PHE A 229 -2.79 16.02 1.75
CA PHE A 229 -2.47 15.10 2.82
C PHE A 229 -1.37 14.17 2.32
N ASN A 230 -0.20 14.27 2.95
CA ASN A 230 0.99 13.54 2.50
C ASN A 230 0.91 12.03 2.75
N ASN A 231 -0.04 11.58 3.57
CA ASN A 231 -0.40 10.16 3.70
C ASN A 231 -1.75 9.91 3.03
N PHE A 232 -1.84 8.82 2.26
CA PHE A 232 -3.11 8.35 1.70
C PHE A 232 -3.90 7.51 2.71
N VAL A 233 -3.18 6.70 3.49
CA VAL A 233 -3.74 5.83 4.51
C VAL A 233 -3.84 6.58 5.83
N ASN A 234 -4.76 6.16 6.69
CA ASN A 234 -4.73 6.56 8.09
C ASN A 234 -3.30 6.36 8.65
N PRO A 235 -2.62 7.41 9.15
CA PRO A 235 -1.23 7.33 9.60
C PRO A 235 -0.98 6.27 10.68
N LEU A 236 -1.97 5.99 11.52
CA LEU A 236 -1.89 4.99 12.58
C LEU A 236 -1.89 3.54 12.05
N LEU A 237 -2.32 3.37 10.80
CA LEU A 237 -2.41 2.09 10.09
C LEU A 237 -1.50 2.05 8.86
N HIS A 238 -0.54 2.97 8.74
CA HIS A 238 0.38 3.03 7.61
C HIS A 238 1.76 2.41 7.94
N PRO A 239 2.23 1.40 7.19
CA PRO A 239 1.59 0.74 6.07
C PRO A 239 0.52 -0.27 6.54
N PRO A 240 -0.51 -0.55 5.71
CA PRO A 240 -1.63 -1.40 6.11
C PRO A 240 -1.34 -2.91 5.97
N THR A 241 -0.27 -3.28 5.27
CA THR A 241 0.25 -4.65 5.14
C THR A 241 1.77 -4.63 5.15
N ILE A 242 2.35 -5.83 5.11
CA ILE A 242 3.72 -6.07 4.70
C ILE A 242 3.97 -5.44 3.32
N SER A 243 5.14 -4.81 3.16
CA SER A 243 5.53 -4.14 1.91
C SER A 243 5.80 -5.14 0.78
N PHE A 244 5.68 -4.69 -0.47
CA PHE A 244 5.83 -5.59 -1.62
C PHE A 244 7.25 -6.16 -1.71
N GLY A 245 8.26 -5.36 -1.34
CA GLY A 245 9.64 -5.80 -1.24
C GLY A 245 9.84 -6.92 -0.22
N SER A 246 9.25 -6.78 0.97
CA SER A 246 9.31 -7.80 2.03
C SER A 246 8.59 -9.09 1.62
N PHE A 247 7.43 -8.97 0.97
CA PHE A 247 6.69 -10.11 0.45
C PHE A 247 7.46 -10.87 -0.65
N ILE A 248 8.05 -10.14 -1.62
CA ILE A 248 8.94 -10.75 -2.63
C ILE A 248 10.12 -11.45 -1.97
N TRP A 249 10.74 -10.81 -0.98
CA TRP A 249 11.87 -11.38 -0.28
C TRP A 249 11.50 -12.74 0.33
N GLN A 250 10.36 -12.80 1.05
CA GLN A 250 9.86 -14.05 1.62
C GLN A 250 9.62 -15.14 0.57
N LYS A 251 9.09 -14.77 -0.61
CA LYS A 251 8.74 -15.73 -1.68
C LYS A 251 9.92 -16.20 -2.50
N THR A 252 10.99 -15.40 -2.60
CA THR A 252 12.11 -15.67 -3.50
C THR A 252 13.39 -16.08 -2.79
N TRP A 253 13.47 -15.97 -1.46
CA TRP A 253 14.66 -16.34 -0.69
C TRP A 253 14.41 -17.57 0.17
N SER A 254 15.32 -18.54 0.10
CA SER A 254 15.34 -19.70 0.97
C SER A 254 16.62 -19.74 1.80
N LYS A 255 16.48 -20.05 3.10
CA LYS A 255 17.63 -20.24 3.99
C LYS A 255 18.31 -21.58 3.64
N ILE A 256 19.60 -21.53 3.33
CA ILE A 256 20.40 -22.72 2.96
C ILE A 256 21.58 -22.97 3.92
N GLY A 257 21.75 -22.11 4.93
CA GLY A 257 22.74 -22.23 5.99
C GLY A 257 22.40 -21.25 7.12
N GLU A 258 23.21 -21.21 8.18
CA GLU A 258 22.92 -20.39 9.37
C GLU A 258 22.74 -18.90 9.04
N ASN A 259 23.61 -18.36 8.17
CA ASN A 259 23.59 -16.97 7.71
C ASN A 259 23.62 -16.86 6.17
N THR A 260 23.14 -17.90 5.47
CA THR A 260 23.21 -17.97 4.02
C THR A 260 21.84 -18.19 3.43
N TYR A 261 21.47 -17.33 2.48
CA TYR A 261 20.22 -17.39 1.77
C TYR A 261 20.47 -17.50 0.27
N LYS A 262 19.62 -18.27 -0.40
CA LYS A 262 19.61 -18.42 -1.86
C LYS A 262 18.39 -17.70 -2.41
N ARG A 263 18.59 -16.82 -3.40
CA ARG A 263 17.51 -16.17 -4.14
C ARG A 263 17.18 -16.94 -5.42
N ASP A 264 15.91 -17.25 -5.64
CA ASP A 264 15.36 -17.67 -6.94
C ASP A 264 14.15 -16.80 -7.29
N THR A 265 14.31 -15.96 -8.33
CA THR A 265 13.26 -15.07 -8.84
C THR A 265 12.45 -15.71 -9.97
N GLY A 266 12.67 -17.00 -10.24
CA GLY A 266 12.07 -17.68 -11.39
C GLY A 266 12.68 -17.27 -12.73
N THR A 267 13.71 -16.42 -12.75
CA THR A 267 14.35 -15.99 -14.00
C THR A 267 15.14 -17.14 -14.63
N ARG A 268 14.92 -17.41 -15.91
CA ARG A 268 15.56 -18.48 -16.70
C ARG A 268 16.12 -17.92 -18.01
N LYS A 269 16.98 -18.71 -18.64
CA LYS A 269 17.66 -18.38 -19.91
C LYS A 269 17.46 -19.53 -20.88
N LEU A 270 17.21 -19.20 -22.14
CA LEU A 270 17.12 -20.15 -23.24
C LEU A 270 17.98 -19.64 -24.39
N ASP A 271 18.91 -20.49 -24.86
CA ASP A 271 19.64 -20.21 -26.10
C ASP A 271 18.68 -20.42 -27.27
N ILE A 272 18.54 -19.40 -28.11
CA ILE A 272 17.62 -19.40 -29.26
C ILE A 272 18.38 -19.38 -30.59
N GLY A 273 19.70 -19.58 -30.57
CA GLY A 273 20.55 -19.52 -31.76
C GLY A 273 21.02 -18.10 -32.11
N ASP A 274 21.87 -18.02 -33.14
CA ASP A 274 22.39 -16.76 -33.72
C ASP A 274 23.05 -15.80 -32.71
N GLY A 275 23.65 -16.36 -31.65
CA GLY A 275 24.30 -15.58 -30.59
C GLY A 275 23.31 -14.85 -29.66
N ASN A 276 22.01 -15.16 -29.72
CA ASN A 276 20.98 -14.56 -28.88
C ASN A 276 20.50 -15.50 -27.78
N ILE A 277 20.18 -14.92 -26.62
CA ILE A 277 19.60 -15.59 -25.47
C ILE A 277 18.25 -14.95 -25.17
N LYS A 278 17.20 -15.76 -25.06
CA LYS A 278 15.93 -15.37 -24.46
C LYS A 278 16.05 -15.47 -22.94
N ILE A 279 15.73 -14.38 -22.25
CA ILE A 279 15.62 -14.32 -20.79
C ILE A 279 14.14 -14.15 -20.46
N TYR A 280 13.62 -15.00 -19.58
CA TYR A 280 12.20 -15.02 -19.24
C TYR A 280 12.02 -15.35 -17.76
N ASN A 281 10.86 -15.02 -17.21
CA ASN A 281 10.49 -15.34 -15.83
C ASN A 281 9.47 -16.48 -15.82
N LEU A 282 9.71 -17.50 -15.00
CA LEU A 282 8.70 -18.49 -14.66
C LEU A 282 7.59 -17.81 -13.86
N ASP A 283 6.35 -18.17 -14.12
CA ASP A 283 5.15 -17.55 -13.54
C ASP A 283 4.92 -17.92 -12.04
N ILE A 284 5.94 -18.45 -11.37
CA ILE A 284 5.84 -19.07 -10.03
C ILE A 284 5.38 -18.08 -8.96
N ILE A 285 5.78 -16.81 -9.05
CA ILE A 285 5.47 -15.77 -8.05
C ILE A 285 4.44 -14.75 -8.53
N SER A 286 4.01 -14.84 -9.78
CA SER A 286 3.18 -13.83 -10.44
C SER A 286 1.80 -13.71 -9.81
N GLU A 287 1.09 -14.83 -9.68
CA GLU A 287 -0.24 -14.86 -9.07
C GLU A 287 -0.19 -14.40 -7.60
N ASP A 288 0.81 -14.86 -6.86
CA ASP A 288 1.04 -14.46 -5.46
C ASP A 288 1.24 -12.95 -5.32
N LEU A 289 2.02 -12.33 -6.22
CA LEU A 289 2.22 -10.88 -6.21
C LEU A 289 0.94 -10.12 -6.54
N LYS A 290 0.17 -10.58 -7.53
CA LYS A 290 -1.09 -9.95 -7.89
C LYS A 290 -2.11 -10.06 -6.76
N LYS A 291 -2.18 -11.22 -6.09
CA LYS A 291 -3.02 -11.43 -4.90
C LYS A 291 -2.58 -10.55 -3.75
N HIS A 292 -1.27 -10.46 -3.49
CA HIS A 292 -0.77 -9.58 -2.43
C HIS A 292 -1.10 -8.11 -2.71
N ALA A 293 -0.92 -7.65 -3.95
CA ALA A 293 -1.34 -6.31 -4.34
C ALA A 293 -2.85 -6.11 -4.17
N TYR A 294 -3.68 -7.06 -4.62
CA TYR A 294 -5.13 -6.98 -4.42
C TYR A 294 -5.52 -6.84 -2.95
N PHE A 295 -4.94 -7.68 -2.08
CA PHE A 295 -5.14 -7.65 -0.63
C PHE A 295 -4.66 -6.33 -0.01
N TYR A 296 -3.50 -5.83 -0.45
CA TYR A 296 -3.00 -4.51 -0.04
C TYR A 296 -4.01 -3.40 -0.37
N TYR A 297 -4.56 -3.37 -1.58
CA TYR A 297 -5.55 -2.35 -1.96
C TYR A 297 -6.88 -2.48 -1.22
N ASP A 298 -7.27 -3.69 -0.83
CA ASP A 298 -8.44 -3.89 0.00
C ASP A 298 -8.25 -3.29 1.41
N LEU A 299 -7.11 -3.58 2.03
CA LEU A 299 -6.76 -2.98 3.32
C LEU A 299 -6.55 -1.46 3.20
N LEU A 300 -5.92 -1.01 2.11
CA LEU A 300 -5.77 0.40 1.77
C LEU A 300 -7.12 1.10 1.73
N TYR A 301 -8.12 0.51 1.08
CA TYR A 301 -9.47 1.05 1.01
C TYR A 301 -10.14 1.13 2.37
N ASN A 302 -10.17 0.03 3.13
CA ASN A 302 -10.84 -0.01 4.43
C ASN A 302 -10.24 0.99 5.43
N THR A 303 -8.91 1.15 5.42
CA THR A 303 -8.21 2.08 6.31
C THR A 303 -8.29 3.54 5.84
N THR A 304 -8.26 3.78 4.53
CA THR A 304 -8.36 5.13 3.94
C THR A 304 -9.77 5.69 4.01
N LYS A 305 -10.80 4.85 3.90
CA LYS A 305 -12.20 5.29 3.97
C LYS A 305 -12.49 6.09 5.25
N ILE A 306 -12.03 5.59 6.39
CA ILE A 306 -12.23 6.22 7.70
C ILE A 306 -11.54 7.58 7.76
N TYR A 307 -10.38 7.66 7.12
CA TYR A 307 -9.61 8.87 7.05
C TYR A 307 -10.27 9.91 6.15
N ILE A 308 -10.83 9.48 5.01
CA ILE A 308 -11.69 10.31 4.15
C ILE A 308 -12.90 10.81 4.94
N ASP A 309 -13.62 9.93 5.65
CA ASP A 309 -14.80 10.31 6.44
C ASP A 309 -14.44 11.37 7.50
N PHE A 310 -13.29 11.23 8.16
CA PHE A 310 -12.75 12.25 9.08
C PHE A 310 -12.49 13.58 8.38
N ILE A 311 -11.76 13.56 7.25
CA ILE A 311 -11.43 14.76 6.49
C ILE A 311 -12.72 15.48 6.05
N GLU A 312 -13.70 14.77 5.53
CA GLU A 312 -14.93 15.39 5.03
C GLU A 312 -15.75 16.06 6.14
N GLU A 313 -15.85 15.43 7.31
CA GLU A 313 -16.57 15.99 8.46
C GLU A 313 -15.91 17.27 9.00
N SER A 314 -14.58 17.37 8.95
CA SER A 314 -13.85 18.60 9.31
C SER A 314 -14.15 19.79 8.39
N PHE A 315 -14.86 19.58 7.28
CA PHE A 315 -15.31 20.64 6.38
C PHE A 315 -16.81 20.89 6.44
N VAL A 316 -17.59 20.19 7.28
CA VAL A 316 -19.04 20.41 7.43
C VAL A 316 -19.34 21.47 8.49
N SER A 317 -18.46 21.63 9.48
CA SER A 317 -18.40 22.80 10.39
C SER A 317 -17.99 24.07 9.65
#